data_AF-A0A8H5Y1X8-F1
#
_entry.id   AF-A0A8H5Y1X8-F1
#
_cell.length_a   1.000
_cell.length_b   1.000
_cell.length_c   1.000
_cell.angle_alpha   90.00
_cell.angle_beta   90.00
_cell.angle_gamma   90.00
#
_symmetry.space_group_name_H-M   'P 1'
#
loop_
_entity.id
_entity.type
_entity.pdbx_description
1 polymer ?
#
loop_
_entity_poly.entity_id
_entity_poly.type
_entity_poly.pdbx_seq_one_letter_code
_entity_poly.pdbx_strand_id
1 'polypeptide(L)'
;MNPPRIPPVNVGIDERNWIDIHRKITIIKNQVNFLRRMLLNRQETMRRCNPENTQRVMQAFADSRRPGDVVLQAQKTISSLMTAMTEREADARPRMYQLLNMAQQYRDRLQEEEQSCNELMNRFLNQMEQDQTFYDAAKREADTLRGHVDDLEGELQRLERIRQAFAA
;
A
#
# COMPACT_ATOMS: atom_id res chain seq x y z
N MET A 1 -9.08 -0.49 15.91
CA MET A 1 -9.64 0.86 15.69
C MET A 1 -11.09 0.83 16.12
N ASN A 2 -11.56 1.84 16.87
CA ASN A 2 -12.97 1.95 17.23
C ASN A 2 -13.78 2.28 15.97
N PRO A 3 -14.94 1.65 15.75
CA PRO A 3 -15.80 1.99 14.62
C PRO A 3 -16.14 3.48 14.65
N PRO A 4 -16.29 4.13 13.48
CA PRO A 4 -16.67 5.53 13.42
C PRO A 4 -17.94 5.74 14.26
N ARG A 5 -17.88 6.70 15.20
CA ARG A 5 -19.06 7.09 15.99
C ARG A 5 -20.06 7.74 15.05
N ILE A 6 -21.03 6.96 14.60
CA ILE A 6 -22.18 7.45 13.85
C ILE A 6 -23.03 8.26 14.84
N PRO A 7 -23.41 9.50 14.52
CA PRO A 7 -24.28 10.27 15.38
C PRO A 7 -25.60 9.50 15.59
N PRO A 8 -26.06 9.30 16.84
CA PRO A 8 -27.27 8.53 17.09
C PRO A 8 -28.49 9.19 16.45
N VAL A 9 -29.31 8.41 15.74
CA VAL A 9 -30.64 8.81 15.26
C VAL A 9 -31.67 8.22 16.19
N ASN A 10 -31.91 8.89 17.31
CA ASN A 10 -33.09 8.63 18.12
C ASN A 10 -33.80 9.95 18.35
N VAL A 11 -34.34 10.50 17.26
CA VAL A 11 -35.41 11.50 17.37
C VAL A 11 -36.68 10.70 17.21
N GLY A 12 -37.48 10.55 18.27
CA GLY A 12 -38.83 10.03 18.16
C GLY A 12 -39.60 10.88 17.14
N ILE A 13 -40.39 10.23 16.30
CA ILE A 13 -40.99 10.86 15.12
C ILE A 13 -42.44 10.46 15.11
N ASP A 14 -43.31 11.46 15.00
CA ASP A 14 -44.66 11.22 14.56
C ASP A 14 -44.69 11.29 13.03
N GLU A 15 -44.90 10.13 12.38
CA GLU A 15 -45.03 10.04 10.92
C GLU A 15 -46.35 10.64 10.40
N ARG A 16 -47.21 11.14 11.30
CA ARG A 16 -48.39 11.93 10.96
C ARG A 16 -48.16 13.44 11.06
N ASN A 17 -47.00 13.85 11.59
CA ASN A 17 -46.64 15.25 11.76
C ASN A 17 -45.67 15.70 10.67
N TRP A 18 -46.14 16.60 9.81
CA TRP A 18 -45.34 17.21 8.74
C TRP A 18 -44.02 17.83 9.23
N ILE A 19 -44.03 18.49 10.38
CA ILE A 19 -42.86 19.18 10.94
C ILE A 19 -41.79 18.16 11.35
N ASP A 20 -42.21 17.05 11.96
CA ASP A 20 -41.29 15.99 12.39
C ASP A 20 -40.69 15.24 11.21
N ILE A 21 -41.48 14.97 10.16
CA ILE A 21 -40.99 14.40 8.90
C ILE A 21 -39.94 15.32 8.26
N HIS A 22 -40.23 16.63 8.16
CA HIS A 22 -39.31 17.60 7.57
C HIS A 22 -38.00 17.72 8.36
N ARG A 23 -38.10 17.74 9.69
CA ARG A 23 -36.95 17.75 10.60
C ARG A 23 -36.10 16.50 10.41
N LYS A 24 -36.72 15.31 10.36
CA LYS A 24 -35.99 14.04 10.18
C LYS A 24 -35.29 13.96 8.83
N ILE A 25 -35.95 14.37 7.74
CA ILE A 25 -35.34 14.46 6.41
C ILE A 25 -34.07 15.32 6.45
N THR A 26 -34.12 16.47 7.11
CA THR A 26 -32.96 17.37 7.24
C THR A 26 -31.81 16.72 8.02
N ILE A 27 -32.12 16.05 9.13
CA ILE A 27 -31.12 15.33 9.94
C ILE A 27 -30.46 14.22 9.13
N ILE A 28 -31.25 13.39 8.45
CA ILE A 28 -30.74 12.29 7.63
C ILE A 28 -29.86 12.83 6.48
N LYS A 29 -30.27 13.89 5.80
CA LYS A 29 -29.44 14.54 4.75
C LYS A 29 -28.07 14.97 5.28
N ASN A 30 -28.05 15.59 6.47
CA ASN A 30 -26.80 16.02 7.10
C ASN A 30 -25.91 14.81 7.46
N GLN A 31 -26.49 13.72 7.93
CA GLN A 31 -25.77 12.49 8.26
C GLN A 31 -25.21 11.80 7.02
N VAL A 32 -26.01 11.64 5.96
CA VAL A 32 -25.54 11.10 4.68
C VAL A 32 -24.36 11.91 4.15
N ASN A 33 -24.43 13.25 4.19
CA ASN A 33 -23.33 14.12 3.78
C ASN A 33 -22.07 13.92 4.65
N PHE A 34 -22.23 13.76 5.96
CA PHE A 34 -21.11 13.47 6.87
C PHE A 34 -20.47 12.11 6.57
N LEU A 35 -21.26 11.05 6.42
CA LEU A 35 -20.78 9.71 6.09
C LEU A 35 -20.08 9.67 4.72
N ARG A 36 -20.62 10.36 3.71
CA ARG A 36 -19.99 10.49 2.38
C ARG A 36 -18.62 11.16 2.45
N ARG A 37 -18.45 12.19 3.30
CA ARG A 37 -17.13 12.81 3.53
C ARG A 37 -16.14 11.85 4.19
N MET A 38 -16.59 11.06 5.18
CA MET A 38 -15.74 10.03 5.77
C MET A 38 -15.37 8.94 4.76
N LEU A 39 -16.32 8.52 3.92
CA LEU A 39 -16.08 7.54 2.86
C LEU A 39 -15.01 8.03 1.88
N LEU A 40 -15.09 9.31 1.47
CA LEU A 40 -14.07 9.93 0.62
C LEU A 40 -12.68 9.87 1.26
N ASN A 41 -12.58 10.15 2.56
CA ASN A 41 -11.32 10.06 3.30
C ASN A 41 -10.77 8.63 3.28
N ARG A 42 -11.61 7.60 3.47
CA ARG A 42 -11.18 6.19 3.43
C ARG A 42 -10.76 5.75 2.04
N GLN A 43 -11.44 6.20 0.99
CA GLN A 43 -11.04 5.97 -0.39
C GLN A 43 -9.67 6.60 -0.71
N GLU A 44 -9.40 7.78 -0.16
CA GLU A 44 -8.09 8.42 -0.30
C GLU A 44 -6.99 7.64 0.42
N THR A 45 -7.24 7.15 1.63
CA THR A 45 -6.31 6.25 2.34
C THR A 45 -6.03 4.98 1.53
N MET A 46 -7.06 4.34 0.97
CA MET A 46 -6.90 3.16 0.12
C MET A 46 -6.07 3.45 -1.14
N ARG A 47 -6.22 4.63 -1.75
CA ARG A 47 -5.39 5.02 -2.92
C ARG A 47 -3.92 5.18 -2.56
N ARG A 48 -3.63 5.75 -1.38
CA ARG A 48 -2.26 5.98 -0.89
C ARG A 48 -1.57 4.67 -0.54
N CYS A 49 -2.27 3.82 0.20
CA CYS A 49 -1.77 2.51 0.63
C CYS A 49 -2.09 1.40 -0.38
N ASN A 50 -2.25 1.72 -1.68
CA ASN A 50 -2.57 0.72 -2.67
C ASN A 50 -1.37 -0.24 -2.83
N PRO A 51 -1.54 -1.54 -2.51
CA PRO A 51 -0.47 -2.54 -2.62
C PRO A 51 0.09 -2.65 -4.05
N GLU A 52 -0.72 -2.35 -5.07
CA GLU A 52 -0.28 -2.34 -6.47
C GLU A 52 0.80 -1.28 -6.73
N ASN A 53 0.79 -0.15 -6.02
CA ASN A 53 1.82 0.89 -6.18
C ASN A 53 3.17 0.34 -5.73
N THR A 54 3.21 -0.28 -4.55
CA THR A 54 4.42 -0.87 -3.98
C THR A 54 4.89 -2.07 -4.81
N GLN A 55 3.97 -2.88 -5.32
CA GLN A 55 4.29 -3.98 -6.25
C GLN A 55 4.92 -3.46 -7.56
N ARG A 56 4.41 -2.37 -8.15
CA ARG A 56 5.00 -1.78 -9.37
C ARG A 56 6.43 -1.30 -9.13
N VAL A 57 6.68 -0.66 -7.99
CA VAL A 57 8.02 -0.20 -7.61
C VAL A 57 8.96 -1.39 -7.41
N MET A 58 8.50 -2.43 -6.73
CA MET A 58 9.26 -3.68 -6.54
C MET A 58 9.57 -4.36 -7.88
N GLN A 59 8.61 -4.40 -8.82
CA GLN A 59 8.83 -4.97 -10.15
C GLN A 59 9.86 -4.15 -10.94
N ALA A 60 9.72 -2.82 -10.97
CA ALA A 60 10.71 -1.96 -11.63
C ALA A 60 12.11 -2.11 -11.03
N PHE A 61 12.20 -2.27 -9.70
CA PHE A 61 13.45 -2.58 -9.01
C PHE A 61 14.01 -3.94 -9.44
N ALA A 62 13.18 -4.99 -9.49
CA ALA A 62 13.58 -6.32 -9.93
C ALA A 62 14.07 -6.32 -11.39
N ASP A 63 13.39 -5.58 -12.28
CA ASP A 63 13.75 -5.46 -13.69
C ASP A 63 15.07 -4.68 -13.89
N SER A 64 15.34 -3.70 -13.02
CA SER A 64 16.60 -2.93 -13.03
C SER A 64 17.80 -3.69 -12.46
N ARG A 65 17.55 -4.81 -11.77
CA ARG A 65 18.60 -5.58 -11.10
C ARG A 65 19.39 -6.40 -12.14
N ARG A 66 20.72 -6.44 -12.01
CA ARG A 66 21.51 -7.42 -12.78
C ARG A 66 21.02 -8.83 -12.40
N PRO A 67 20.80 -9.74 -13.36
CA PRO A 67 20.41 -11.10 -13.03
C PRO A 67 21.42 -11.69 -12.03
N GLY A 68 20.95 -12.36 -10.98
CA GLY A 68 21.82 -12.95 -9.96
C GLY A 68 22.90 -13.85 -10.57
N ASP A 69 22.56 -14.52 -11.68
CA ASP A 69 23.49 -15.34 -12.47
C ASP A 69 24.69 -14.55 -13.01
N VAL A 70 24.51 -13.29 -13.39
CA VAL A 70 25.60 -12.43 -13.90
C VAL A 70 26.57 -12.04 -12.79
N VAL A 71 26.05 -11.74 -11.59
CA VAL A 71 26.88 -11.41 -10.41
C VAL A 71 27.62 -12.66 -9.95
N LEU A 72 26.94 -13.80 -9.87
CA LEU A 72 27.53 -15.09 -9.49
C LEU A 72 28.59 -15.54 -10.50
N GLN A 73 28.33 -15.36 -11.80
CA GLN A 73 29.29 -15.64 -12.86
C GLN A 73 30.51 -14.70 -12.75
N ALA A 74 30.30 -13.41 -12.53
CA ALA A 74 31.40 -12.46 -12.31
C ALA A 74 32.26 -12.84 -11.09
N GLN A 75 31.64 -13.21 -9.97
CA GLN A 75 32.35 -13.69 -8.78
C GLN A 75 33.14 -14.98 -9.05
N LYS A 76 32.57 -15.94 -9.79
CA LYS A 76 33.26 -17.17 -10.21
C LYS A 76 34.45 -16.86 -11.13
N THR A 77 34.25 -16.02 -12.14
CA THR A 77 35.32 -15.60 -13.07
C THR A 77 36.46 -14.90 -12.32
N ILE A 78 36.14 -13.99 -11.40
CA ILE A 78 37.12 -13.32 -10.55
C ILE A 78 37.89 -14.36 -9.72
N SER A 79 37.19 -15.30 -9.08
CA SER A 79 37.83 -16.34 -8.25
C SER A 79 38.75 -17.25 -9.06
N SER A 80 38.33 -17.70 -10.24
CA SER A 80 39.14 -18.51 -11.14
C SER A 80 40.38 -17.75 -11.65
N LEU A 81 40.24 -16.46 -11.97
CA LEU A 81 41.38 -15.62 -12.36
C LEU A 81 42.37 -15.46 -11.21
N MET A 82 41.90 -15.33 -9.96
CA MET A 82 42.79 -15.27 -8.80
C MET A 82 43.61 -16.56 -8.64
N THR A 83 42.98 -17.73 -8.76
CA THR A 83 43.66 -19.03 -8.66
C THR A 83 44.67 -19.25 -9.79
N ALA A 84 44.31 -18.92 -11.03
CA ALA A 84 45.20 -19.07 -12.18
C ALA A 84 46.41 -18.11 -12.12
N MET A 85 46.25 -16.95 -11.47
CA MET A 85 47.35 -16.01 -11.26
C MET A 85 48.35 -16.52 -10.23
N THR A 86 47.94 -17.20 -9.16
CA THR A 86 48.87 -17.70 -8.13
C THR A 86 49.90 -18.74 -8.62
N GLU A 87 49.74 -19.29 -9.83
CA GLU A 87 50.59 -20.35 -10.39
C GLU A 87 51.72 -19.84 -11.33
N ARG A 88 51.85 -18.52 -11.58
CA ARG A 88 52.82 -17.95 -12.57
C ARG A 88 54.16 -17.44 -11.99
N GLU A 89 55.18 -17.40 -12.87
CA GLU A 89 56.62 -17.15 -12.62
C GLU A 89 57.00 -15.89 -11.80
N ALA A 90 58.22 -15.90 -11.24
CA ALA A 90 58.71 -14.99 -10.20
C ALA A 90 58.76 -13.49 -10.58
N ASP A 91 58.98 -13.14 -11.84
CA ASP A 91 59.13 -11.75 -12.30
C ASP A 91 57.79 -11.03 -12.50
N ALA A 92 56.68 -11.75 -12.57
CA ALA A 92 55.34 -11.18 -12.70
C ALA A 92 54.68 -10.86 -11.34
N ARG A 93 55.27 -11.32 -10.23
CA ARG A 93 54.66 -11.29 -8.88
C ARG A 93 54.12 -9.91 -8.45
N PRO A 94 54.81 -8.77 -8.66
CA PRO A 94 54.28 -7.46 -8.22
C PRO A 94 53.01 -7.04 -8.95
N ARG A 95 52.96 -7.21 -10.29
CA ARG A 95 51.75 -6.96 -11.10
C ARG A 95 50.64 -7.95 -10.76
N MET A 96 51.01 -9.19 -10.45
CA MET A 96 50.10 -10.24 -10.04
C MET A 96 49.41 -9.93 -8.70
N TYR A 97 50.16 -9.46 -7.70
CA TYR A 97 49.58 -8.99 -6.42
C TYR A 97 48.66 -7.78 -6.62
N GLN A 98 49.01 -6.85 -7.51
CA GLN A 98 48.13 -5.71 -7.83
C GLN A 98 46.80 -6.17 -8.45
N LEU A 99 46.86 -7.09 -9.42
CA LEU A 99 45.66 -7.64 -10.06
C LEU A 99 44.79 -8.46 -9.10
N LEU A 100 45.41 -9.26 -8.22
CA LEU A 100 44.72 -10.00 -7.16
C LEU A 100 44.01 -9.06 -6.19
N ASN A 101 44.68 -7.98 -5.77
CA ASN A 101 44.07 -6.97 -4.89
C ASN A 101 42.90 -6.25 -5.58
N MET A 102 43.02 -5.89 -6.86
CA MET A 102 41.92 -5.29 -7.61
C MET A 102 40.74 -6.27 -7.75
N ALA A 103 41.02 -7.53 -8.08
CA ALA A 103 40.03 -8.60 -8.19
C ALA A 103 39.26 -8.80 -6.89
N GLN A 104 39.97 -8.84 -5.76
CA GLN A 104 39.38 -8.94 -4.43
C GLN A 104 38.47 -7.74 -4.12
N GLN A 105 38.95 -6.51 -4.37
CA GLN A 105 38.14 -5.29 -4.19
C GLN A 105 36.87 -5.29 -5.04
N TYR A 106 36.93 -5.77 -6.28
CA TYR A 106 35.73 -5.90 -7.11
C TYR A 106 34.76 -6.94 -6.58
N ARG A 107 35.26 -8.08 -6.08
CA ARG A 107 34.41 -9.11 -5.47
C ARG A 107 33.68 -8.57 -4.24
N ASP A 108 34.40 -7.88 -3.37
CA ASP A 108 33.86 -7.33 -2.13
C ASP A 108 32.78 -6.28 -2.44
N ARG A 109 33.01 -5.40 -3.43
CA ARG A 109 31.98 -4.45 -3.92
C ARG A 109 30.73 -5.13 -4.47
N LEU A 110 30.88 -6.19 -5.25
CA LEU A 110 29.73 -6.95 -5.78
C LEU A 110 28.91 -7.58 -4.65
N GLN A 111 29.59 -8.07 -3.60
CA GLN A 111 28.93 -8.65 -2.43
C GLN A 111 28.18 -7.59 -1.61
N GLU A 112 28.77 -6.41 -1.43
CA GLU A 112 28.11 -5.27 -0.78
C GLU A 112 26.87 -4.80 -1.57
N GLU A 113 26.97 -4.69 -2.89
CA GLU A 113 25.84 -4.35 -3.77
C GLU A 113 24.70 -5.38 -3.66
N GLU A 114 25.03 -6.67 -3.67
CA GLU A 114 24.05 -7.75 -3.52
C GLU A 114 23.34 -7.69 -2.16
N GLN A 115 24.10 -7.48 -1.08
CA GLN A 115 23.56 -7.37 0.27
C GLN A 115 22.65 -6.15 0.40
N SER A 116 23.05 -4.99 -0.12
CA SER A 116 22.24 -3.78 -0.13
C SER A 116 20.92 -3.98 -0.90
N CYS A 117 20.98 -4.65 -2.06
CA CYS A 117 19.78 -4.96 -2.84
C CYS A 117 18.83 -5.90 -2.09
N ASN A 118 19.36 -6.88 -1.35
CA ASN A 118 18.55 -7.79 -0.54
C ASN A 118 17.90 -7.08 0.65
N GLU A 119 18.61 -6.17 1.30
CA GLU A 119 18.04 -5.32 2.36
C GLU A 119 16.91 -4.44 1.84
N LEU A 120 17.09 -3.81 0.67
CA LEU A 120 16.04 -3.02 0.03
C LEU A 120 14.83 -3.88 -0.33
N MET A 121 15.04 -5.09 -0.85
CA MET A 121 13.96 -6.03 -1.15
C MET A 121 13.15 -6.40 0.10
N ASN A 122 13.84 -6.71 1.21
CA ASN A 122 13.18 -7.00 2.48
C ASN A 122 12.36 -5.80 3.00
N ARG A 123 12.87 -4.57 2.82
CA ARG A 123 12.11 -3.35 3.17
C ARG A 123 10.87 -3.20 2.30
N PHE A 124 10.95 -3.47 0.99
CA PHE A 124 9.80 -3.43 0.10
C PHE A 124 8.74 -4.47 0.47
N LEU A 125 9.14 -5.71 0.77
CA LEU A 125 8.22 -6.76 1.21
C LEU A 125 7.49 -6.37 2.50
N ASN A 126 8.22 -5.84 3.49
CA ASN A 126 7.62 -5.35 4.73
C ASN A 126 6.65 -4.17 4.48
N GLN A 127 7.02 -3.26 3.57
CA GLN A 127 6.14 -2.15 3.20
C GLN A 127 4.87 -2.64 2.51
N MET A 128 4.96 -3.62 1.61
CA MET A 128 3.79 -4.23 0.95
C MET A 128 2.84 -4.86 1.96
N GLU A 129 3.36 -5.60 2.95
CA GLU A 129 2.54 -6.21 4.00
C GLU A 129 1.82 -5.15 4.85
N GLN A 130 2.51 -4.06 5.18
CA GLN A 130 1.91 -2.93 5.88
C GLN A 130 0.84 -2.24 5.03
N ASP A 131 1.14 -1.93 3.77
CA ASP A 131 0.19 -1.30 2.84
C ASP A 131 -1.06 -2.15 2.65
N GLN A 132 -0.91 -3.47 2.49
CA GLN A 132 -2.01 -4.43 2.41
C GLN A 132 -2.87 -4.39 3.67
N THR A 133 -2.24 -4.42 4.84
CA THR A 133 -2.95 -4.37 6.13
C THR A 133 -3.76 -3.06 6.28
N PHE A 134 -3.16 -1.93 5.91
CA PHE A 134 -3.85 -0.63 5.94
C PHE A 134 -4.96 -0.54 4.90
N TYR A 135 -4.73 -1.06 3.71
CA TYR A 135 -5.72 -1.12 2.65
C TYR A 135 -6.95 -1.93 3.07
N ASP A 136 -6.75 -3.13 3.62
CA ASP A 136 -7.84 -4.01 4.06
C ASP A 136 -8.61 -3.43 5.25
N ALA A 137 -7.94 -2.72 6.15
CA ALA A 137 -8.61 -1.97 7.23
C ALA A 137 -9.47 -0.83 6.67
N ALA A 138 -8.91 0.00 5.79
CA ALA A 138 -9.61 1.13 5.19
C ALA A 138 -10.79 0.67 4.31
N LYS A 139 -10.64 -0.45 3.60
CA LYS A 139 -11.69 -1.07 2.79
C LYS A 139 -12.86 -1.54 3.65
N ARG A 140 -12.60 -2.28 4.74
CA ARG A 140 -13.66 -2.71 5.67
C ARG A 140 -14.45 -1.53 6.26
N GLU A 141 -13.75 -0.45 6.61
CA GLU A 141 -14.39 0.77 7.09
C GLU A 141 -15.22 1.46 6.00
N ALA A 142 -14.70 1.52 4.77
CA ALA A 142 -15.43 2.06 3.63
C ALA A 142 -16.70 1.26 3.30
N ASP A 143 -16.63 -0.06 3.35
CA ASP A 143 -17.79 -0.94 3.13
C ASP A 143 -18.86 -0.75 4.20
N THR A 144 -18.45 -0.63 5.47
CA THR A 144 -19.35 -0.30 6.60
C THR A 144 -20.02 1.06 6.39
N LEU A 145 -19.24 2.09 6.04
CA LEU A 145 -19.76 3.43 5.77
C LEU A 145 -20.76 3.44 4.60
N ARG A 146 -20.50 2.65 3.56
CA ARG A 146 -21.40 2.51 2.42
C ARG A 146 -22.73 1.90 2.83
N GLY A 147 -22.72 0.81 3.62
CA GLY A 147 -23.95 0.23 4.16
C GLY A 147 -24.79 1.24 4.94
N HIS A 148 -24.16 2.06 5.81
CA HIS A 148 -24.88 3.10 6.53
C HIS A 148 -25.42 4.23 5.65
N VAL A 149 -24.71 4.58 4.57
CA VAL A 149 -25.22 5.54 3.59
C VAL A 149 -26.44 4.97 2.86
N ASP A 150 -26.38 3.72 2.43
CA ASP A 150 -27.48 3.04 1.73
C ASP A 150 -28.73 2.94 2.62
N ASP A 151 -28.57 2.57 3.90
CA ASP A 151 -29.66 2.51 4.88
C ASP A 151 -30.35 3.88 5.06
N LEU A 152 -29.54 4.94 5.26
CA LEU A 152 -30.05 6.30 5.46
C LEU A 152 -30.68 6.88 4.19
N GLU A 153 -30.15 6.56 3.01
CA GLU A 153 -30.74 6.95 1.74
C GLU A 153 -32.07 6.24 1.49
N GLY A 154 -32.18 4.95 1.86
CA GLY A 154 -33.45 4.22 1.83
C GLY A 154 -34.50 4.86 2.73
N GLU A 155 -34.13 5.20 3.97
CA GLU A 155 -35.02 5.90 4.90
C GLU A 155 -35.39 7.31 4.39
N LEU A 156 -34.45 8.01 3.77
CA LEU A 156 -34.70 9.32 3.17
C LEU A 156 -35.75 9.22 2.07
N GLN A 157 -35.62 8.25 1.16
CA GLN A 157 -36.60 7.99 0.11
C GLN A 157 -37.98 7.65 0.69
N ARG A 158 -38.03 6.84 1.75
CA ARG A 158 -39.29 6.51 2.45
C ARG A 158 -39.97 7.77 2.98
N LEU A 159 -39.24 8.61 3.71
CA LEU A 159 -39.78 9.85 4.28
C LEU A 159 -40.17 10.87 3.20
N GLU A 160 -39.41 10.95 2.10
CA GLU A 160 -39.75 11.84 0.99
C GLU A 160 -41.06 11.41 0.28
N ARG A 161 -41.34 10.10 0.20
CA ARG A 161 -42.64 9.60 -0.29
C ARG A 161 -43.79 9.92 0.66
N ILE A 162 -43.60 9.72 1.97
CA ILE A 162 -44.61 10.09 2.98
C ILE A 162 -44.90 11.59 2.89
N ARG A 163 -43.84 12.40 2.79
CA ARG A 163 -43.93 13.85 2.60
C ARG A 163 -44.73 14.21 1.35
N GLN A 164 -44.48 13.56 0.22
CA GLN A 164 -45.25 13.80 -1.01
C GLN A 164 -46.73 13.44 -0.85
N ALA A 165 -47.05 12.37 -0.13
CA ALA A 165 -48.43 11.97 0.14
C ALA A 165 -49.20 12.98 1.02
N PHE A 166 -48.52 13.70 1.92
CA PHE A 166 -49.15 14.80 2.68
C PHE A 166 -49.40 16.06 1.86
N ALA A 167 -48.69 16.24 0.74
CA ALA A 167 -48.77 17.42 -0.10
C ALA A 167 -49.75 17.26 -1.30
N ALA A 168 -50.28 16.05 -1.51
CA ALA A 168 -51.27 15.70 -2.52
C ALA A 168 -52.69 15.73 -1.94
#